data_AF-A0A2E8WIK8-F1
#
_entry.id   AF-A0A2E8WIK8-F1
#
_cell.length_a   1.000
_cell.length_b   1.000
_cell.length_c   1.000
_cell.angle_alpha   90.00
_cell.angle_beta   90.00
_cell.angle_gamma   90.00
#
_symmetry.space_group_name_H-M   'P 1'
#
loop_
_entity.id
_entity.type
_entity.pdbx_description
1 polymer ?
#
loop_
_entity_poly.entity_id
_entity_poly.type
_entity_poly.pdbx_seq_one_letter_code
_entity_poly.pdbx_strand_id
1 'polypeptide(L)'
;MSLQKWTPFLLLVVAVLLAANLVSPLIAPQPAHADTHEGGDMALSGTGANAWLVKGRQVYYLKWENQFESIRIYGPEEIED
;
A
#
# COMPACT_ATOMS: atom_id res chain seq x y z
N MET A 1 39.83 10.83 28.79
CA MET A 1 38.41 11.23 28.93
C MET A 1 37.62 9.95 29.19
N SER A 2 37.02 9.79 30.37
CA SER A 2 36.51 8.49 30.87
C SER A 2 35.33 7.97 30.03
N LEU A 3 35.44 6.72 29.56
CA LEU A 3 34.41 5.98 28.80
C LEU A 3 33.04 5.97 29.51
N GLN A 4 33.05 6.02 30.85
CA GLN A 4 31.87 5.99 31.71
C GLN A 4 30.91 7.18 31.49
N LYS A 5 31.42 8.32 30.99
CA LYS A 5 30.59 9.50 30.69
C LYS A 5 29.79 9.36 29.38
N TRP A 6 30.22 8.47 28.49
CA TRP A 6 29.62 8.27 27.17
C TRP A 6 28.66 7.07 27.13
N THR A 7 28.78 6.16 28.08
CA THR A 7 27.88 5.00 28.24
C THR A 7 26.39 5.35 28.26
N PRO A 8 25.90 6.34 29.04
CA PRO A 8 24.46 6.64 29.04
C PRO A 8 23.99 7.19 27.70
N PHE A 9 24.83 7.96 27.00
CA PHE A 9 24.52 8.49 25.67
C PHE A 9 24.44 7.38 24.63
N LEU A 10 25.41 6.45 24.62
CA LEU A 10 25.39 5.28 23.73
C LEU A 10 24.18 4.38 23.98
N LEU A 11 23.82 4.15 25.24
CA LEU A 11 22.61 3.37 25.59
C LEU A 11 21.34 4.04 25.08
N LEU A 12 21.26 5.37 25.16
CA LEU A 12 20.12 6.12 24.62
C LEU A 12 20.04 6.00 23.10
N VAL A 13 21.16 6.12 22.39
CA VAL A 13 21.21 5.94 20.93
C VAL A 13 20.78 4.52 20.54
N VAL A 14 21.26 3.49 21.25
CA VAL A 14 20.87 2.10 21.00
C VAL A 14 19.37 1.90 21.26
N ALA A 15 18.82 2.46 22.34
CA ALA A 15 17.39 2.37 22.64
C ALA A 15 16.52 3.02 21.55
N VAL A 16 16.93 4.18 21.03
CA VAL A 16 16.23 4.87 19.93
C VAL A 16 16.28 4.04 18.64
N LEU A 17 17.44 3.49 18.30
CA LEU A 17 17.59 2.63 17.11
C LEU A 17 16.76 1.34 17.23
N LEU A 18 16.70 0.74 18.41
CA LEU A 18 15.90 -0.46 18.66
C LEU A 18 14.40 -0.16 18.50
N ALA A 19 13.94 0.97 19.04
CA ALA A 19 12.55 1.41 18.89
C ALA A 19 12.20 1.68 17.41
N ALA A 20 13.07 2.37 16.67
CA ALA A 20 12.87 2.61 15.23
C ALA A 20 12.82 1.30 14.42
N ASN A 21 13.65 0.31 14.77
CA ASN A 21 13.64 -1.00 14.12
C ASN A 21 12.38 -1.82 14.47
N LEU A 22 11.83 -1.67 15.69
CA LEU A 22 10.56 -2.30 16.09
C LEU A 22 9.34 -1.71 15.38
N VAL A 23 9.37 -0.42 15.02
CA VAL A 23 8.25 0.23 14.29
C VAL A 23 8.38 0.05 12.77
N SER A 24 9.56 -0.30 12.26
CA SER A 24 9.80 -0.56 10.84
C SER A 24 8.83 -1.59 10.19
N PRO A 25 8.47 -2.73 10.82
CA PRO A 25 7.47 -3.65 10.25
C PRO A 25 6.03 -3.11 10.25
N LEU A 26 5.73 -2.05 11.01
CA LEU A 26 4.40 -1.41 11.01
C LEU A 26 4.25 -0.36 9.89
N ILE A 27 5.36 0.18 9.39
CA ILE A 27 5.40 1.27 8.40
C ILE A 27 5.85 0.77 7.03
N ALA A 28 6.57 -0.36 6.95
CA ALA A 28 6.88 -0.99 5.68
C ALA A 28 5.56 -1.39 5.00
N PRO A 29 5.23 -0.83 3.82
CA PRO A 29 4.10 -1.32 3.05
C PRO A 29 4.40 -2.77 2.70
N GLN A 30 3.78 -3.71 3.42
CA GLN A 30 3.80 -5.10 2.98
C GLN A 30 3.00 -5.13 1.69
N PRO A 31 3.58 -5.60 0.56
CA PRO A 31 2.77 -5.94 -0.58
C PRO A 31 1.77 -6.98 -0.09
N ALA A 32 0.48 -6.65 -0.17
CA ALA A 32 -0.58 -7.63 0.01
C ALA A 32 -0.44 -8.63 -1.15
N HIS A 33 0.40 -9.65 -0.96
CA HIS A 33 0.39 -10.80 -1.83
C HIS A 33 -1.00 -11.40 -1.67
N ALA A 34 -1.80 -11.32 -2.74
CA ALA A 34 -3.09 -11.97 -2.81
C ALA A 34 -2.84 -13.48 -2.78
N ASP A 35 -2.78 -14.05 -1.58
CA ASP A 35 -2.87 -15.48 -1.35
C ASP A 35 -4.29 -15.90 -1.71
N THR A 36 -4.54 -16.13 -3.00
CA THR A 36 -5.52 -17.08 -3.54
C THR A 36 -5.55 -16.95 -5.05
N HIS A 37 -5.25 -18.07 -5.71
CA HIS A 37 -5.45 -18.32 -7.14
C HIS A 37 -6.96 -18.41 -7.50
N GLU A 38 -7.82 -17.62 -6.84
CA GLU A 38 -9.25 -17.46 -7.13
C GLU A 38 -9.56 -16.15 -7.87
N GLY A 39 -8.52 -15.39 -8.25
CA GLY A 39 -8.66 -14.25 -9.13
C GLY A 39 -8.87 -14.72 -10.57
N GLY A 40 -10.13 -14.87 -11.00
CA GLY A 40 -10.44 -15.02 -12.43
C GLY A 40 -9.78 -13.91 -13.26
N ASP A 41 -9.56 -14.13 -14.55
CA ASP A 41 -8.81 -13.23 -15.44
C ASP A 41 -9.17 -11.75 -15.16
N MET A 42 -8.17 -11.02 -14.70
CA MET A 42 -8.24 -9.59 -14.43
C MET A 42 -7.33 -8.85 -15.38
N ALA A 43 -7.87 -7.83 -16.02
CA ALA A 43 -7.11 -6.91 -16.84
C ALA A 43 -7.33 -5.48 -16.34
N LEU A 44 -6.24 -4.74 -16.18
CA LEU A 44 -6.27 -3.33 -15.81
C LEU A 44 -5.61 -2.52 -16.93
N SER A 45 -6.30 -1.50 -17.42
CA SER A 45 -5.75 -0.54 -18.37
C SER A 45 -6.15 0.87 -17.97
N GLY A 46 -5.31 1.86 -18.21
CA GLY A 46 -5.59 3.22 -17.78
C GLY A 46 -4.77 4.27 -18.49
N THR A 47 -5.22 5.51 -18.34
CA THR A 47 -4.54 6.69 -18.86
C THR A 47 -4.75 7.87 -17.92
N GLY A 48 -3.65 8.52 -17.53
CA GLY A 48 -3.65 9.65 -16.61
C GLY A 48 -4.29 9.30 -15.26
N ALA A 49 -5.37 10.01 -14.93
CA ALA A 49 -6.10 9.90 -13.67
C ALA A 49 -7.25 8.86 -13.68
N ASN A 50 -7.38 8.10 -14.76
CA ASN A 50 -8.48 7.15 -14.95
C ASN A 50 -7.96 5.76 -15.32
N ALA A 51 -8.67 4.71 -14.90
CA ALA A 51 -8.41 3.33 -15.27
C ALA A 51 -9.70 2.51 -15.38
N TRP A 52 -9.64 1.43 -16.14
CA TRP A 52 -10.67 0.41 -16.25
C TRP A 52 -10.11 -0.91 -15.75
N LEU A 53 -10.86 -1.56 -14.87
CA LEU A 53 -10.58 -2.90 -14.37
C LEU A 53 -11.66 -3.84 -14.91
N VAL A 54 -11.23 -4.87 -15.61
CA VAL A 54 -12.09 -5.99 -16.01
C VAL A 54 -11.79 -7.15 -15.07
N LYS A 55 -12.84 -7.74 -14.50
CA LYS A 55 -12.77 -8.94 -13.66
C LYS A 55 -13.91 -9.88 -14.06
N GLY A 56 -13.57 -10.95 -14.78
CA GLY A 56 -14.60 -11.82 -15.38
C GLY A 56 -15.50 -11.05 -16.34
N ARG A 57 -16.83 -11.06 -16.12
CA ARG A 57 -17.81 -10.30 -16.91
C ARG A 57 -18.15 -8.92 -16.35
N GLN A 58 -17.37 -8.43 -15.40
CA GLN A 58 -17.61 -7.15 -14.73
C GLN A 58 -16.55 -6.13 -15.12
N VAL A 59 -17.01 -4.92 -15.42
CA VAL A 59 -16.17 -3.75 -15.67
C VAL A 59 -16.34 -2.76 -14.52
N TYR A 60 -15.22 -2.25 -14.04
CA TYR A 60 -15.14 -1.17 -13.08
C TYR A 60 -14.40 0.01 -13.71
N TYR A 61 -14.90 1.20 -13.45
CA TYR A 61 -14.21 2.44 -13.79
C TYR A 61 -13.59 3.04 -12.53
N LEU A 62 -12.30 3.31 -12.57
CA LEU A 62 -11.54 3.92 -11.49
C LEU A 62 -11.14 5.32 -11.91
N LYS A 63 -11.34 6.29 -11.03
CA LYS A 63 -10.98 7.69 -11.28
C LYS A 63 -10.44 8.34 -10.02
N TRP A 64 -9.35 9.08 -10.15
CA TRP A 64 -8.90 9.99 -9.11
C TRP A 64 -9.79 11.24 -9.08
N GLU A 65 -10.42 11.52 -7.94
CA GLU A 65 -11.21 12.73 -7.74
C GLU A 65 -10.48 13.73 -6.85
N ASN A 66 -10.10 14.87 -7.43
CA ASN A 66 -9.41 15.95 -6.71
C ASN A 66 -10.25 16.54 -5.57
N GLN A 67 -11.58 16.48 -5.65
CA GLN A 67 -12.46 17.00 -4.59
C GLN A 67 -12.32 16.23 -3.27
N PHE A 68 -12.01 14.94 -3.36
CA PHE A 68 -11.92 14.05 -2.20
C PHE A 68 -10.52 13.49 -1.98
N GLU A 69 -9.56 13.97 -2.78
CA GLU A 69 -8.16 13.50 -2.82
C GLU A 69 -8.05 11.97 -2.73
N SER A 70 -8.94 11.27 -3.44
CA SER A 70 -9.06 9.82 -3.35
C SER A 70 -9.54 9.19 -4.66
N ILE A 71 -9.25 7.90 -4.78
CA ILE A 71 -9.72 7.07 -5.89
C ILE A 71 -11.19 6.74 -5.64
N ARG A 72 -12.03 7.01 -6.63
CA ARG A 72 -13.41 6.53 -6.70
C ARG A 72 -13.50 5.36 -7.67
N ILE A 73 -14.34 4.40 -7.31
CA ILE A 73 -14.60 3.19 -8.08
C ILE A 73 -16.10 3.21 -8.43
N TYR A 74 -16.41 3.08 -9.71
CA TYR A 74 -17.76 3.02 -10.26
C TYR A 74 -17.98 1.65 -10.89
N GLY A 75 -19.22 1.13 -10.81
CA GLY A 75 -19.60 -0.21 -11.21
C GLY A 75 -19.99 -1.11 -10.03
N PRO A 76 -20.08 -2.45 -10.22
CA PRO A 76 -19.77 -3.16 -11.45
C PRO A 76 -20.83 -2.95 -12.55
N GLU A 77 -20.37 -2.82 -13.78
CA GLU A 77 -21.21 -2.95 -14.99
C GLU A 77 -20.98 -4.32 -15.61
N GLU A 78 -22.04 -4.99 -16.09
CA GLU A 78 -21.93 -6.29 -16.76
C GLU A 78 -21.61 -6.10 -18.25
N ILE A 79 -20.70 -6.92 -18.78
CA ILE A 79 -20.44 -6.99 -20.22
C ILE A 79 -21.53 -7.88 -20.85
N GLU A 80 -22.33 -7.30 -21.75
CA GLU A 80 -23.30 -8.03 -22.57
C GLU A 80 -22.58 -8.88 -23.64
N ASP A 81 -23.17 -10.03 -23.99
CA ASP A 81 -22.62 -11.02 -24.92
C ASP A 81 -22.59 -10.56 -26.39
#